data_AF-A0A4R9I9A6-F1
#
_entry.id   AF-A0A4R9I9A6-F1
#
_cell.length_a   1.000
_cell.length_b   1.000
_cell.length_c   1.000
_cell.angle_alpha   90.00
_cell.angle_beta   90.00
_cell.angle_gamma   90.00
#
_symmetry.space_group_name_H-M   'P 1'
#
loop_
_entity.id
_entity.type
_entity.pdbx_description
1 polymer ?
#
loop_
_entity_poly.entity_id
_entity_poly.type
_entity_poly.pdbx_seq_one_letter_code
_entity_poly.pdbx_strand_id
1 'polypeptide(L)'
;MRVFPILFFSFHCAQLEIEKPNFFQFLFLSASPTSVGVVTSDFASGGRFKTFEPNSFTTFPTSIPIHSDAVGRYTNDRVFIVNRLNRDSIQVLNPQIGFITEQEFSVGQGKNPQDISVWNDKYFISLYNSDELAIYSRTNGTKIGGVSFTSLRETFSTSGIPDSSVESSYMIQEGSSLFVLLQRLDRNDVSGYLPPNSDSYLVEIDMDLNSIKAVYTLPYRNPSSKIQKINLFGEPHLVMSCVGRVGFISQIDAGIIAFRLNTRQFHPNRLFAEETAGGDILAFQIKNEELGFAAVLDSGFTKTVQAFRPRTGERIGTLLQIPGNIGISLSGLLLTNEGKLLVGSTDFNRPGIYVYDSNLGNVLLNPVPSSVELTPFDIFQLQNLQ
;
A
#
# COMPACT_ATOMS: atom_id res chain seq x y z
N MET A 1 -77.96 20.06 29.88
CA MET A 1 -76.79 20.73 29.27
C MET A 1 -75.69 20.76 30.33
N ARG A 2 -74.70 19.86 30.22
CA ARG A 2 -73.55 19.77 31.15
C ARG A 2 -72.29 19.92 30.31
N VAL A 3 -71.50 20.95 30.64
CA VAL A 3 -70.25 21.32 29.99
C VAL A 3 -69.12 20.56 30.68
N PHE A 4 -68.29 19.84 29.92
CA PHE A 4 -67.06 19.22 30.40
C PHE A 4 -65.88 20.16 30.10
N PRO A 5 -64.97 20.42 31.06
CA PRO A 5 -63.77 21.21 30.80
C PRO A 5 -62.69 20.30 30.18
N ILE A 6 -62.03 20.80 29.14
CA ILE A 6 -60.84 20.20 28.54
C ILE A 6 -59.63 20.67 29.35
N LEU A 7 -58.92 19.75 30.02
CA LEU A 7 -57.60 20.02 30.60
C LEU A 7 -56.53 19.93 29.51
N PHE A 8 -55.80 21.03 29.29
CA PHE A 8 -54.57 21.03 28.51
C PHE A 8 -53.41 20.57 29.40
N PHE A 9 -52.81 19.42 29.10
CA PHE A 9 -51.51 19.04 29.64
C PHE A 9 -50.40 19.68 28.79
N SER A 10 -49.63 20.57 29.39
CA SER A 10 -48.40 21.12 28.78
C SER A 10 -47.26 20.14 29.01
N PHE A 11 -46.93 19.31 28.01
CA PHE A 11 -45.69 18.53 28.05
C PHE A 11 -44.51 19.48 27.83
N HIS A 12 -43.71 19.72 28.87
CA HIS A 12 -42.38 20.31 28.72
C HIS A 12 -41.46 19.26 28.08
N CYS A 13 -41.18 19.45 26.79
CA CYS A 13 -40.15 18.71 26.09
C CYS A 13 -38.79 19.30 26.50
N ALA A 14 -38.11 18.67 27.47
CA ALA A 14 -36.70 18.94 27.68
C ALA A 14 -35.94 18.35 26.50
N GLN A 15 -35.56 19.19 25.54
CA GLN A 15 -34.56 18.83 24.54
C GLN A 15 -33.32 18.34 25.28
N LEU A 16 -32.99 17.06 25.11
CA LEU A 16 -31.63 16.59 25.30
C LEU A 16 -30.81 17.29 24.22
N GLU A 17 -30.29 18.47 24.52
CA GLU A 17 -29.24 19.08 23.71
C GLU A 17 -28.10 18.06 23.64
N ILE A 18 -27.84 17.56 22.43
CA ILE A 18 -26.59 16.85 22.15
C ILE A 18 -25.49 17.86 22.44
N GLU A 19 -24.83 17.69 23.57
CA GLU A 19 -23.70 18.51 23.98
C GLU A 19 -22.67 18.45 22.84
N LYS A 20 -22.39 19.60 22.20
CA LYS A 20 -21.40 19.64 21.12
C LYS A 20 -20.07 19.15 21.71
N PRO A 21 -19.42 18.15 21.08
CA PRO A 21 -18.16 17.66 21.61
C PRO A 21 -17.18 18.83 21.71
N ASN A 22 -16.44 18.87 22.80
CA ASN A 22 -15.55 19.99 23.11
C ASN A 22 -14.57 20.20 21.95
N PHE A 23 -14.50 21.43 21.42
CA PHE A 23 -13.55 21.80 20.36
C PHE A 23 -12.11 21.43 20.71
N PHE A 24 -11.74 21.45 21.99
CA PHE A 24 -10.44 20.99 22.47
C PHE A 24 -10.23 19.48 22.37
N GLN A 25 -11.27 18.65 22.47
CA GLN A 25 -11.13 17.22 22.17
C GLN A 25 -10.81 16.99 20.70
N PHE A 26 -11.34 17.81 19.78
CA PHE A 26 -10.99 17.75 18.36
C PHE A 26 -9.55 18.22 18.06
N LEU A 27 -9.06 19.22 18.79
CA LEU A 27 -7.71 19.77 18.60
C LEU A 27 -6.59 18.85 19.11
N PHE A 28 -6.90 17.91 20.01
CA PHE A 28 -5.92 16.99 20.63
C PHE A 28 -6.17 15.50 20.33
N LEU A 29 -7.03 15.18 19.37
CA LEU A 29 -7.04 13.84 18.77
C LEU A 29 -5.81 13.70 17.88
N SER A 30 -4.63 13.57 18.52
CA SER A 30 -3.52 12.87 17.89
C SER A 30 -4.04 11.50 17.48
N ALA A 31 -3.67 11.05 16.28
CA ALA A 31 -3.91 9.67 15.88
C ALA A 31 -3.51 8.75 17.04
N SER A 32 -4.42 7.86 17.46
CA SER A 32 -4.11 6.86 18.49
C SER A 32 -2.82 6.14 18.08
N PRO A 33 -1.97 5.66 19.01
CA PRO A 33 -0.78 4.89 18.63
C PRO A 33 -1.12 3.80 17.61
N THR A 34 -2.29 3.19 17.74
CA THR A 34 -2.81 2.08 16.94
C THR A 34 -3.39 2.49 15.58
N SER A 35 -3.52 3.79 15.32
CA SER A 35 -4.12 4.31 14.11
C SER A 35 -3.26 4.04 12.87
N VAL A 36 -3.95 3.96 11.73
CA VAL A 36 -3.35 3.74 10.41
C VAL A 36 -3.64 4.92 9.50
N GLY A 37 -2.78 5.11 8.52
CA GLY A 37 -2.97 6.05 7.43
C GLY A 37 -3.75 5.38 6.32
N VAL A 38 -4.74 6.09 5.79
CA VAL A 38 -5.57 5.63 4.68
C VAL A 38 -5.49 6.67 3.58
N VAL A 39 -5.00 6.27 2.42
CA VAL A 39 -5.08 7.03 1.19
C VAL A 39 -6.33 6.57 0.45
N THR A 40 -7.17 7.52 0.09
CA THR A 40 -8.43 7.27 -0.61
C THR A 40 -8.47 7.98 -1.95
N SER A 41 -9.18 7.40 -2.91
CA SER A 41 -9.29 7.89 -4.29
C SER A 41 -10.75 8.08 -4.70
N ASP A 42 -11.00 9.07 -5.57
CA ASP A 42 -12.22 9.16 -6.37
C ASP A 42 -12.08 8.52 -7.77
N PHE A 43 -10.91 7.94 -8.08
CA PHE A 43 -10.52 7.43 -9.41
C PHE A 43 -10.61 8.44 -10.56
N ALA A 44 -10.72 9.73 -10.23
CA ALA A 44 -10.68 10.86 -11.14
C ALA A 44 -9.46 11.72 -10.81
N SER A 45 -9.65 12.92 -10.26
CA SER A 45 -8.56 13.88 -9.98
C SER A 45 -8.26 14.08 -8.49
N GLY A 46 -9.11 13.57 -7.60
CA GLY A 46 -9.05 13.85 -6.17
C GLY A 46 -8.80 12.62 -5.31
N GLY A 47 -7.99 12.81 -4.28
CA GLY A 47 -7.88 11.86 -3.17
C GLY A 47 -7.94 12.56 -1.82
N ARG A 48 -8.00 11.76 -0.76
CA ARG A 48 -7.87 12.21 0.64
C ARG A 48 -6.90 11.31 1.41
N PHE A 49 -6.07 11.92 2.23
CA PHE A 49 -5.42 11.22 3.33
C PHE A 49 -6.28 11.36 4.58
N LYS A 50 -6.53 10.22 5.22
CA LYS A 50 -7.31 10.04 6.44
C LYS A 50 -6.51 9.22 7.44
N THR A 51 -6.87 9.32 8.72
CA THR A 51 -6.46 8.33 9.71
C THR A 51 -7.66 7.50 10.15
N PHE A 52 -7.42 6.23 10.43
CA PHE A 52 -8.43 5.26 10.83
C PHE A 52 -7.96 4.52 12.08
N GLU A 53 -8.83 4.37 13.07
CA GLU A 53 -8.59 3.60 14.29
C GLU A 53 -9.22 2.20 14.17
N PRO A 54 -8.41 1.13 14.02
CA PRO A 54 -8.90 -0.22 13.80
C PRO A 54 -9.74 -0.80 14.94
N ASN A 55 -9.51 -0.39 16.18
CA ASN A 55 -10.21 -0.99 17.33
C ASN A 55 -11.58 -0.35 17.59
N SER A 56 -11.73 0.94 17.30
CA SER A 56 -13.01 1.65 17.45
C SER A 56 -13.75 1.84 16.12
N PHE A 57 -13.16 1.38 15.01
CA PHE A 57 -13.67 1.55 13.65
C PHE A 57 -13.95 3.01 13.28
N THR A 58 -13.18 3.94 13.85
CA THR A 58 -13.44 5.37 13.75
C THR A 58 -12.47 6.01 12.76
N THR A 59 -13.00 6.78 11.82
CA THR A 59 -12.21 7.66 10.95
C THR A 59 -12.09 9.02 11.61
N PHE A 60 -10.87 9.55 11.73
CA PHE A 60 -10.68 10.88 12.29
C PHE A 60 -11.13 11.94 11.28
N PRO A 61 -11.63 13.09 11.75
CA PRO A 61 -12.16 14.14 10.87
C PRO A 61 -11.07 14.79 9.98
N THR A 62 -9.80 14.62 10.31
CA THR A 62 -8.68 15.13 9.50
C THR A 62 -8.76 14.59 8.08
N SER A 63 -8.81 15.50 7.11
CA SER A 63 -8.97 15.20 5.69
C SER A 63 -7.98 16.06 4.91
N ILE A 64 -6.86 15.47 4.51
CA ILE A 64 -5.82 16.20 3.77
C ILE A 64 -6.03 15.92 2.28
N PRO A 65 -6.15 16.96 1.42
CA PRO A 65 -6.27 16.77 -0.02
C PRO A 65 -4.97 16.22 -0.59
N ILE A 66 -5.10 15.19 -1.42
CA ILE A 66 -4.01 14.51 -2.12
C ILE A 66 -4.48 14.19 -3.55
N HIS A 67 -3.60 13.63 -4.38
CA HIS A 67 -3.98 13.14 -5.71
C HIS A 67 -4.81 11.85 -5.64
N SER A 68 -5.62 11.59 -6.67
CA SER A 68 -6.41 10.36 -6.79
C SER A 68 -5.55 9.11 -6.93
N ASP A 69 -4.39 9.23 -7.58
CA ASP A 69 -3.38 8.19 -7.65
C ASP A 69 -2.22 8.54 -6.73
N ALA A 70 -2.38 8.26 -5.43
CA ALA A 70 -1.36 8.51 -4.42
C ALA A 70 -1.14 7.27 -3.56
N VAL A 71 0.06 7.13 -3.01
CA VAL A 71 0.38 6.08 -2.02
C VAL A 71 1.07 6.71 -0.81
N GLY A 72 1.01 6.02 0.33
CA GLY A 72 1.49 6.57 1.60
C GLY A 72 2.65 5.80 2.21
N ARG A 73 3.58 6.52 2.84
CA ARG A 73 4.62 5.96 3.73
C ARG A 73 4.62 6.69 5.06
N TYR A 74 4.94 5.96 6.12
CA TYR A 74 5.30 6.54 7.40
C TYR A 74 6.76 6.21 7.69
N THR A 75 7.59 7.22 7.88
CA THR A 75 9.00 7.07 8.25
C THR A 75 9.50 8.37 8.87
N ASN A 76 10.51 8.30 9.75
CA ASN A 76 11.09 9.47 10.42
C ASN A 76 10.03 10.42 11.01
N ASP A 77 9.00 9.82 11.63
CA ASP A 77 7.88 10.51 12.29
C ASP A 77 7.11 11.47 11.37
N ARG A 78 7.05 11.15 10.07
CA ARG A 78 6.32 11.88 9.05
C ARG A 78 5.50 10.94 8.20
N VAL A 79 4.40 11.47 7.67
CA VAL A 79 3.65 10.83 6.60
C VAL A 79 4.11 11.43 5.28
N PHE A 80 4.53 10.59 4.36
CA PHE A 80 4.85 10.98 3.00
C PHE A 80 3.73 10.49 2.10
N ILE A 81 3.12 11.42 1.38
CA ILE A 81 2.19 11.14 0.30
C ILE A 81 2.97 11.27 -1.00
N VAL A 82 3.02 10.17 -1.74
CA VAL A 82 3.64 10.09 -3.07
C VAL A 82 2.51 10.27 -4.08
N ASN A 83 2.36 11.48 -4.62
CA ASN A 83 1.35 11.79 -5.62
C ASN A 83 1.85 11.40 -7.01
N ARG A 84 1.25 10.36 -7.57
CA ARG A 84 1.64 9.70 -8.82
C ARG A 84 0.88 10.30 -10.00
N LEU A 85 1.09 9.73 -11.19
CA LEU A 85 0.33 9.97 -12.41
C LEU A 85 0.04 11.45 -12.71
N ASN A 86 1.02 12.16 -13.26
CA ASN A 86 0.93 13.56 -13.69
C ASN A 86 0.79 14.60 -12.58
N ARG A 87 0.52 14.23 -11.33
CA ARG A 87 0.71 15.14 -10.19
C ARG A 87 2.18 15.25 -9.79
N ASP A 88 2.90 14.13 -9.88
CA ASP A 88 4.35 14.02 -9.78
C ASP A 88 4.96 14.86 -8.65
N SER A 89 4.44 14.68 -7.43
CA SER A 89 4.88 15.43 -6.25
C SER A 89 5.01 14.54 -5.01
N ILE A 90 5.86 14.96 -4.09
CA ILE A 90 5.90 14.43 -2.73
C ILE A 90 5.30 15.49 -1.80
N GLN A 91 4.38 15.08 -0.95
CA GLN A 91 3.78 15.91 0.10
C GLN A 91 4.09 15.29 1.46
N VAL A 92 4.70 16.08 2.34
CA VAL A 92 5.15 15.67 3.68
C VAL A 92 4.18 16.25 4.70
N LEU A 93 3.51 15.37 5.43
CA LEU A 93 2.56 15.71 6.48
C LEU A 93 3.18 15.47 7.86
N ASN A 94 2.90 16.38 8.78
CA ASN A 94 3.41 16.32 10.15
C ASN A 94 2.32 15.86 11.13
N PRO A 95 2.38 14.60 11.63
CA PRO A 95 1.39 14.08 12.57
C PRO A 95 1.28 14.88 13.88
N GLN A 96 2.35 15.55 14.31
CA GLN A 96 2.40 16.27 15.59
C GLN A 96 1.59 17.57 15.59
N ILE A 97 1.26 18.08 14.40
CA ILE A 97 0.46 19.31 14.21
C ILE A 97 -0.78 19.01 13.37
N GLY A 98 -1.38 17.83 13.52
CA GLY A 98 -2.63 17.47 12.86
C GLY A 98 -2.50 17.18 11.37
N PHE A 99 -1.36 16.63 10.94
CA PHE A 99 -1.08 16.25 9.54
C PHE A 99 -1.09 17.42 8.56
N ILE A 100 -0.76 18.63 9.02
CA ILE A 100 -0.52 19.77 8.14
C ILE A 100 0.65 19.45 7.19
N THR A 101 0.52 19.84 5.92
CA THR A 101 1.62 19.81 4.94
C THR A 101 2.74 20.76 5.38
N GLU A 102 3.89 20.21 5.76
CA GLU A 102 5.08 21.02 6.08
C GLU A 102 5.99 21.24 4.86
N GLN A 103 5.88 20.37 3.85
CA GLN A 103 6.64 20.46 2.61
C GLN A 103 5.86 19.79 1.48
N GLU A 104 5.83 20.40 0.30
CA GLU A 104 5.42 19.75 -0.95
C GLU A 104 6.38 20.18 -2.05
N PHE A 105 6.85 19.23 -2.86
CA PHE A 105 7.74 19.53 -3.97
C PHE A 105 7.48 18.60 -5.16
N SER A 106 7.71 19.11 -6.37
CA SER A 106 7.57 18.32 -7.60
C SER A 106 8.81 17.46 -7.83
N VAL A 107 8.60 16.23 -8.32
CA VAL A 107 9.67 15.37 -8.82
C VAL A 107 9.92 15.53 -10.33
N GLY A 108 9.21 16.46 -10.98
CA GLY A 108 9.27 16.72 -12.41
C GLY A 108 8.07 16.14 -13.16
N GLN A 109 7.63 16.86 -14.20
CA GLN A 109 6.45 16.49 -14.99
C GLN A 109 6.65 15.12 -15.68
N GLY A 110 5.63 14.27 -15.58
CA GLY A 110 5.59 12.93 -16.17
C GLY A 110 6.50 11.90 -15.49
N LYS A 111 7.08 12.22 -14.33
CA LYS A 111 8.06 11.34 -13.66
C LYS A 111 7.42 10.24 -12.82
N ASN A 112 6.14 10.36 -12.47
CA ASN A 112 5.32 9.31 -11.87
C ASN A 112 6.02 8.59 -10.69
N PRO A 113 6.28 9.28 -9.57
CA PRO A 113 6.99 8.71 -8.44
C PRO A 113 6.21 7.50 -7.87
N GLN A 114 6.91 6.47 -7.40
CA GLN A 114 6.30 5.23 -6.93
C GLN A 114 6.47 5.01 -5.42
N ASP A 115 7.62 5.40 -4.87
CA ASP A 115 7.93 5.24 -3.46
C ASP A 115 8.96 6.27 -2.99
N ILE A 116 9.14 6.39 -1.67
CA ILE A 116 10.09 7.29 -1.03
C ILE A 116 10.78 6.63 0.17
N SER A 117 12.08 6.87 0.29
CA SER A 117 12.88 6.58 1.48
C SER A 117 13.63 7.82 1.95
N VAL A 118 13.96 7.88 3.23
CA VAL A 118 14.58 9.05 3.87
C VAL A 118 15.84 8.62 4.58
N TRP A 119 16.98 9.18 4.16
CA TRP A 119 18.28 8.89 4.75
C TRP A 119 19.09 10.18 4.91
N ASN A 120 19.46 10.49 6.15
CA ASN A 120 20.14 11.74 6.50
C ASN A 120 19.37 12.99 5.99
N ASP A 121 20.02 13.78 5.15
CA ASP A 121 19.52 15.00 4.52
C ASP A 121 18.94 14.75 3.12
N LYS A 122 18.71 13.48 2.75
CA LYS A 122 18.26 13.07 1.41
C LYS A 122 16.89 12.38 1.45
N TYR A 123 16.11 12.62 0.40
CA TYR A 123 15.01 11.78 -0.02
C TYR A 123 15.42 10.97 -1.25
N PHE A 124 15.27 9.66 -1.18
CA PHE A 124 15.42 8.75 -2.33
C PHE A 124 14.02 8.44 -2.85
N ILE A 125 13.80 8.62 -4.15
CA ILE A 125 12.48 8.50 -4.77
C ILE A 125 12.59 7.58 -5.99
N SER A 126 11.84 6.48 -5.97
CA SER A 126 11.69 5.62 -7.14
C SER A 126 10.71 6.24 -8.12
N LEU A 127 11.04 6.12 -9.40
CA LEU A 127 10.28 6.71 -10.50
C LEU A 127 9.89 5.60 -11.48
N TYR A 128 8.63 5.61 -11.93
CA TYR A 128 8.16 4.70 -12.96
C TYR A 128 8.68 5.15 -14.34
N ASN A 129 9.11 4.21 -15.17
CA ASN A 129 9.64 4.50 -16.51
C ASN A 129 10.79 5.54 -16.48
N SER A 130 11.77 5.30 -15.61
CA SER A 130 12.92 6.17 -15.42
C SER A 130 14.15 5.36 -15.10
N ASP A 131 15.29 5.70 -15.68
CA ASP A 131 16.55 4.99 -15.48
C ASP A 131 17.37 5.54 -14.31
N GLU A 132 16.71 6.07 -13.30
CA GLU A 132 17.36 6.58 -12.09
C GLU A 132 16.49 6.35 -10.85
N LEU A 133 17.16 6.15 -9.72
CA LEU A 133 16.61 6.46 -8.40
C LEU A 133 16.94 7.91 -8.09
N ALA A 134 15.95 8.79 -8.05
CA ALA A 134 16.18 10.22 -7.90
C ALA A 134 16.45 10.61 -6.44
N ILE A 135 17.36 11.56 -6.23
CA ILE A 135 17.77 12.02 -4.91
C ILE A 135 17.43 13.51 -4.76
N TYR A 136 16.65 13.85 -3.75
CA TYR A 136 16.21 15.21 -3.42
C TYR A 136 16.74 15.64 -2.05
N SER A 137 16.98 16.93 -1.86
CA SER A 137 17.33 17.49 -0.56
C SER A 137 16.10 17.51 0.35
N ARG A 138 16.27 17.02 1.57
CA ARG A 138 15.24 17.08 2.61
C ARG A 138 14.91 18.51 3.03
N THR A 139 15.89 19.41 2.97
CA THR A 139 15.76 20.79 3.43
C THR A 139 14.74 21.60 2.61
N ASN A 140 14.71 21.40 1.29
CA ASN A 140 13.95 22.27 0.39
C ASN A 140 13.24 21.53 -0.76
N GLY A 141 13.38 20.20 -0.86
CA GLY A 141 12.74 19.43 -1.92
C GLY A 141 13.32 19.65 -3.32
N THR A 142 14.56 20.13 -3.44
CA THR A 142 15.23 20.26 -4.76
C THR A 142 16.00 18.99 -5.11
N LYS A 143 15.99 18.56 -6.38
CA LYS A 143 16.80 17.43 -6.84
C LYS A 143 18.30 17.75 -6.68
N ILE A 144 19.05 16.86 -6.04
CA ILE A 144 20.49 17.00 -5.77
C ILE A 144 21.33 15.88 -6.41
N GLY A 145 20.69 14.84 -6.96
CA GLY A 145 21.40 13.76 -7.65
C GLY A 145 20.48 12.61 -8.05
N GLY A 146 21.10 11.47 -8.37
CA GLY A 146 20.41 10.23 -8.68
C GLY A 146 21.39 9.06 -8.73
N VAL A 147 20.88 7.84 -8.54
CA VAL A 147 21.61 6.60 -8.83
C VAL A 147 21.14 6.09 -10.18
N SER A 148 22.06 5.91 -11.13
CA SER A 148 21.72 5.45 -12.48
C SER A 148 21.38 3.96 -12.50
N PHE A 149 20.27 3.63 -13.17
CA PHE A 149 19.82 2.29 -13.54
C PHE A 149 19.98 2.02 -15.04
N THR A 150 20.75 2.84 -15.76
CA THR A 150 20.92 2.71 -17.22
C THR A 150 21.44 1.32 -17.61
N SER A 151 22.31 0.70 -16.81
CA SER A 151 22.82 -0.66 -17.03
C SER A 151 21.79 -1.77 -16.76
N LEU A 152 20.65 -1.44 -16.16
CA LEU A 152 19.61 -2.37 -15.73
C LEU A 152 18.32 -2.28 -16.56
N ARG A 153 18.30 -1.42 -17.59
CA ARG A 153 17.17 -1.26 -18.51
C ARG A 153 16.74 -2.60 -19.11
N GLU A 154 15.48 -2.69 -19.50
CA GLU A 154 15.03 -3.80 -20.32
C GLU A 154 15.86 -3.91 -21.62
N THR A 155 16.18 -5.14 -22.01
CA THR A 155 16.99 -5.45 -23.20
C THR A 155 16.25 -6.31 -24.23
N PHE A 156 15.01 -6.70 -23.96
CA PHE A 156 14.26 -7.61 -24.82
C PHE A 156 12.80 -7.18 -24.94
N SER A 157 12.22 -7.33 -26.13
CA SER A 157 10.80 -7.14 -26.39
C SER A 157 10.32 -8.26 -27.31
N THR A 158 9.13 -8.80 -27.06
CA THR A 158 8.58 -9.90 -27.88
C THR A 158 8.03 -9.44 -29.22
N SER A 159 7.61 -8.18 -29.33
CA SER A 159 6.89 -7.68 -30.50
C SER A 159 7.29 -6.26 -30.92
N GLY A 160 8.22 -5.62 -30.20
CA GLY A 160 8.67 -4.25 -30.44
C GLY A 160 10.16 -4.05 -30.18
N ILE A 161 10.50 -2.85 -29.69
CA ILE A 161 11.86 -2.47 -29.26
C ILE A 161 11.77 -2.18 -27.76
N PRO A 162 12.70 -2.69 -26.92
CA PRO A 162 12.76 -2.35 -25.50
C PRO A 162 12.61 -0.85 -25.26
N ASP A 163 11.76 -0.47 -24.30
CA ASP A 163 11.46 0.94 -24.01
C ASP A 163 12.64 1.71 -23.40
N SER A 164 13.74 1.02 -23.12
CA SER A 164 14.99 1.56 -22.59
C SER A 164 14.80 2.30 -21.26
N SER A 165 13.83 1.88 -20.47
CA SER A 165 13.55 2.43 -19.15
C SER A 165 13.60 1.33 -18.07
N VAL A 166 13.39 1.73 -16.81
CA VAL A 166 13.03 0.79 -15.76
C VAL A 166 11.83 1.32 -14.96
N GLU A 167 10.97 0.41 -14.55
CA GLU A 167 9.87 0.67 -13.62
C GLU A 167 10.35 0.37 -12.20
N SER A 168 11.10 1.32 -11.62
CA SER A 168 11.46 1.24 -10.20
C SER A 168 10.22 1.50 -9.34
N SER A 169 9.91 0.57 -8.43
CA SER A 169 8.67 0.57 -7.66
C SER A 169 8.94 0.65 -6.16
N TYR A 170 8.53 -0.36 -5.39
CA TYR A 170 8.59 -0.35 -3.94
C TYR A 170 10.02 -0.45 -3.40
N MET A 171 10.25 0.23 -2.29
CA MET A 171 11.55 0.29 -1.63
C MET A 171 11.46 -0.06 -0.15
N ILE A 172 12.55 -0.60 0.39
CA ILE A 172 12.69 -0.78 1.84
C ILE A 172 14.14 -0.58 2.27
N GLN A 173 14.31 0.10 3.40
CA GLN A 173 15.62 0.42 3.95
C GLN A 173 16.06 -0.63 4.98
N GLU A 174 17.33 -1.00 4.95
CA GLU A 174 18.04 -1.79 5.96
C GLU A 174 19.38 -1.14 6.29
N GLY A 175 19.45 -0.40 7.40
CA GLY A 175 20.62 0.40 7.73
C GLY A 175 20.89 1.45 6.62
N SER A 176 22.13 1.49 6.12
CA SER A 176 22.53 2.35 4.98
C SER A 176 22.21 1.75 3.61
N SER A 177 21.63 0.54 3.56
CA SER A 177 21.22 -0.11 2.31
C SER A 177 19.74 0.17 2.02
N LEU A 178 19.45 0.51 0.77
CA LEU A 178 18.08 0.65 0.26
C LEU A 178 17.85 -0.40 -0.82
N PHE A 179 16.87 -1.26 -0.58
CA PHE A 179 16.45 -2.26 -1.54
C PHE A 179 15.33 -1.70 -2.41
N VAL A 180 15.48 -1.80 -3.73
CA VAL A 180 14.55 -1.24 -4.72
C VAL A 180 14.11 -2.34 -5.68
N LEU A 181 12.80 -2.51 -5.86
CA LEU A 181 12.25 -3.42 -6.86
C LEU A 181 12.21 -2.76 -8.23
N LEU A 182 12.67 -3.47 -9.26
CA LEU A 182 12.56 -3.08 -10.68
C LEU A 182 11.69 -4.09 -11.42
N GLN A 183 10.57 -3.65 -12.01
CA GLN A 183 9.67 -4.55 -12.72
C GLN A 183 10.23 -4.95 -14.09
N ARG A 184 10.76 -4.00 -14.86
CA ARG A 184 11.31 -4.20 -16.22
C ARG A 184 10.24 -4.76 -17.17
N LEU A 185 9.16 -3.98 -17.33
CA LEU A 185 8.03 -4.34 -18.19
C LEU A 185 8.26 -3.84 -19.62
N ASP A 186 7.83 -4.63 -20.60
CA ASP A 186 7.91 -4.24 -22.01
C ASP A 186 6.77 -3.30 -22.38
N ARG A 187 7.03 -2.00 -22.26
CA ARG A 187 6.02 -0.97 -22.53
C ARG A 187 5.80 -0.68 -24.00
N ASN A 188 6.66 -1.21 -24.86
CA ASN A 188 6.58 -1.04 -26.31
C ASN A 188 6.02 -2.28 -27.01
N ASP A 189 5.50 -3.25 -26.25
CA ASP A 189 4.83 -4.40 -26.83
C ASP A 189 3.57 -3.96 -27.62
N VAL A 190 3.46 -4.43 -28.86
CA VAL A 190 2.43 -3.98 -29.80
C VAL A 190 1.03 -4.46 -29.44
N SER A 191 0.90 -5.42 -28.51
CA SER A 191 -0.40 -5.85 -27.99
C SER A 191 -1.11 -4.77 -27.17
N GLY A 192 -0.38 -3.73 -26.74
CA GLY A 192 -0.87 -2.70 -25.83
C GLY A 192 -0.91 -3.14 -24.36
N TYR A 193 -0.44 -4.35 -24.06
CA TYR A 193 -0.17 -4.82 -22.70
C TYR A 193 1.30 -4.58 -22.33
N LEU A 194 1.63 -4.68 -21.04
CA LEU A 194 2.98 -4.45 -20.51
C LEU A 194 3.57 -5.77 -19.96
N PRO A 195 3.91 -6.76 -20.80
CA PRO A 195 4.37 -8.06 -20.33
C PRO A 195 5.76 -7.97 -19.68
N PRO A 196 6.04 -8.78 -18.64
CA PRO A 196 7.37 -8.88 -18.05
C PRO A 196 8.29 -9.79 -18.89
N ASN A 197 8.76 -9.25 -20.02
CA ASN A 197 9.55 -10.00 -20.98
C ASN A 197 10.99 -10.25 -20.50
N SER A 198 11.49 -9.39 -19.62
CA SER A 198 12.79 -9.50 -18.99
C SER A 198 12.71 -9.87 -17.50
N ASP A 199 13.80 -10.41 -16.95
CA ASP A 199 13.84 -10.74 -15.52
C ASP A 199 13.76 -9.48 -14.66
N SER A 200 12.98 -9.52 -13.58
CA SER A 200 12.88 -8.40 -12.65
C SER A 200 14.06 -8.42 -11.65
N TYR A 201 14.35 -7.27 -11.04
CA TYR A 201 15.47 -7.15 -10.11
C TYR A 201 15.05 -6.64 -8.72
N LEU A 202 15.78 -7.10 -7.71
CA LEU A 202 15.94 -6.43 -6.43
C LEU A 202 17.33 -5.78 -6.42
N VAL A 203 17.39 -4.46 -6.36
CA VAL A 203 18.65 -3.71 -6.38
C VAL A 203 18.96 -3.19 -4.98
N GLU A 204 20.15 -3.47 -4.47
CA GLU A 204 20.65 -2.91 -3.21
C GLU A 204 21.49 -1.67 -3.52
N ILE A 205 21.08 -0.53 -2.97
CA ILE A 205 21.73 0.77 -3.11
C ILE A 205 22.46 1.07 -1.82
N ASP A 206 23.70 1.55 -1.92
CA ASP A 206 24.40 2.20 -0.83
C ASP A 206 23.98 3.68 -0.79
N MET A 207 23.24 4.07 0.26
CA MET A 207 22.69 5.43 0.37
C MET A 207 23.73 6.47 0.84
N ASP A 208 24.86 6.04 1.39
CA ASP A 208 25.96 6.92 1.76
C ASP A 208 26.75 7.28 0.51
N LEU A 209 27.05 6.29 -0.33
CA LEU A 209 27.79 6.44 -1.58
C LEU A 209 26.92 6.85 -2.77
N ASN A 210 25.59 6.79 -2.65
CA ASN A 210 24.63 7.00 -3.73
C ASN A 210 24.95 6.12 -4.96
N SER A 211 25.15 4.82 -4.75
CA SER A 211 25.55 3.91 -5.83
C SER A 211 24.92 2.52 -5.68
N ILE A 212 24.83 1.79 -6.80
CA ILE A 212 24.41 0.38 -6.77
C ILE A 212 25.50 -0.42 -6.05
N LYS A 213 25.10 -1.12 -4.99
CA LYS A 213 25.93 -2.04 -4.22
C LYS A 213 25.84 -3.45 -4.76
N ALA A 214 24.62 -3.91 -5.08
CA ALA A 214 24.38 -5.23 -5.65
C ALA A 214 23.07 -5.29 -6.43
N VAL A 215 22.95 -6.28 -7.32
CA VAL A 215 21.74 -6.57 -8.10
C VAL A 215 21.43 -8.05 -7.94
N TYR A 216 20.19 -8.36 -7.57
CA TYR A 216 19.71 -9.72 -7.40
C TYR A 216 18.57 -9.98 -8.39
N THR A 217 18.72 -11.02 -9.21
CA THR A 217 17.65 -11.47 -10.10
C THR A 217 16.51 -12.10 -9.32
N LEU A 218 15.31 -11.55 -9.46
CA LEU A 218 14.12 -12.12 -8.84
C LEU A 218 13.80 -13.46 -9.51
N PRO A 219 13.44 -14.51 -8.74
CA PRO A 219 13.08 -15.82 -9.30
C PRO A 219 11.76 -15.78 -10.11
N TYR A 220 10.93 -14.76 -9.88
CA TYR A 220 9.70 -14.50 -10.61
C TYR A 220 9.64 -13.01 -10.98
N ARG A 221 8.91 -12.70 -12.05
CA ARG A 221 8.91 -11.35 -12.64
C ARG A 221 7.75 -10.50 -12.14
N ASN A 222 7.80 -9.22 -12.46
CA ASN A 222 6.77 -8.22 -12.15
C ASN A 222 6.43 -8.16 -10.65
N PRO A 223 7.36 -7.73 -9.77
CA PRO A 223 7.05 -7.45 -8.38
C PRO A 223 6.00 -6.34 -8.24
N SER A 224 4.92 -6.58 -7.49
CA SER A 224 3.74 -5.70 -7.46
C SER A 224 3.33 -5.18 -6.08
N SER A 225 3.96 -5.66 -5.00
CA SER A 225 3.60 -5.32 -3.62
C SER A 225 4.66 -4.49 -2.91
N LYS A 226 4.24 -3.74 -1.88
CA LYS A 226 5.16 -3.22 -0.86
C LYS A 226 5.99 -4.36 -0.25
N ILE A 227 7.26 -4.08 0.01
CA ILE A 227 8.17 -5.03 0.65
C ILE A 227 7.87 -5.08 2.15
N GLN A 228 7.70 -6.28 2.71
CA GLN A 228 7.65 -6.48 4.15
C GLN A 228 9.01 -6.97 4.66
N LYS A 229 9.58 -6.29 5.66
CA LYS A 229 10.70 -6.84 6.43
C LYS A 229 10.12 -7.65 7.60
N ILE A 230 10.45 -8.93 7.67
CA ILE A 230 9.92 -9.83 8.70
C ILE A 230 10.90 -10.96 9.02
N ASN A 231 10.95 -11.37 10.28
CA ASN A 231 11.69 -12.56 10.69
C ASN A 231 10.88 -13.82 10.38
N LEU A 232 11.41 -14.66 9.51
CA LEU A 232 10.87 -15.98 9.16
C LEU A 232 12.02 -16.98 9.15
N PHE A 233 11.74 -18.22 9.49
CA PHE A 233 12.69 -19.33 9.50
C PHE A 233 13.93 -19.04 10.36
N GLY A 234 13.75 -18.27 11.43
CA GLY A 234 14.82 -17.86 12.35
C GLY A 234 15.73 -16.73 11.85
N GLU A 235 15.41 -16.06 10.74
CA GLU A 235 16.24 -14.97 10.21
C GLU A 235 15.44 -13.85 9.51
N PRO A 236 16.01 -12.64 9.36
CA PRO A 236 15.33 -11.54 8.70
C PRO A 236 15.22 -11.74 7.19
N HIS A 237 14.02 -11.53 6.67
CA HIS A 237 13.70 -11.60 5.25
C HIS A 237 13.08 -10.29 4.77
N LEU A 238 13.35 -9.95 3.51
CA LEU A 238 12.47 -9.08 2.73
C LEU A 238 11.48 -9.96 1.99
N VAL A 239 10.19 -9.68 2.09
CA VAL A 239 9.12 -10.44 1.45
C VAL A 239 8.34 -9.55 0.48
N MET A 240 8.03 -10.07 -0.70
CA MET A 240 7.31 -9.36 -1.77
C MET A 240 6.51 -10.36 -2.60
N SER A 241 5.42 -9.93 -3.24
CA SER A 241 4.75 -10.69 -4.29
C SER A 241 5.24 -10.25 -5.66
N CYS A 242 5.43 -11.27 -6.50
CA CYS A 242 5.54 -11.15 -7.94
C CYS A 242 4.20 -11.62 -8.53
N VAL A 243 3.70 -10.94 -9.55
CA VAL A 243 2.46 -11.30 -10.26
C VAL A 243 2.70 -11.75 -11.69
N GLY A 244 3.96 -11.75 -12.14
CA GLY A 244 4.32 -12.08 -13.52
C GLY A 244 3.38 -11.44 -14.53
N ARG A 245 2.66 -12.25 -15.31
CA ARG A 245 1.62 -11.72 -16.20
C ARG A 245 0.32 -11.52 -15.42
N VAL A 246 -0.25 -10.33 -15.53
CA VAL A 246 -1.43 -9.91 -14.74
C VAL A 246 -2.53 -9.33 -15.62
N GLY A 247 -3.78 -9.40 -15.16
CA GLY A 247 -4.92 -8.79 -15.83
C GLY A 247 -5.33 -9.56 -17.09
N PHE A 248 -5.48 -8.87 -18.24
CA PHE A 248 -5.93 -9.52 -19.49
C PHE A 248 -4.93 -10.52 -20.08
N ILE A 249 -3.68 -10.49 -19.62
CA ILE A 249 -2.65 -11.47 -19.99
C ILE A 249 -2.34 -12.45 -18.85
N SER A 250 -3.15 -12.48 -17.79
CA SER A 250 -2.90 -13.25 -16.57
C SER A 250 -2.52 -14.70 -16.84
N GLN A 251 -1.49 -15.16 -16.15
CA GLN A 251 -1.05 -16.55 -16.10
C GLN A 251 -0.64 -16.87 -14.67
N ILE A 252 -0.83 -18.12 -14.27
CA ILE A 252 -0.30 -18.62 -13.01
C ILE A 252 1.20 -18.84 -13.18
N ASP A 253 2.00 -17.81 -12.91
CA ASP A 253 3.44 -17.81 -13.19
C ASP A 253 4.30 -17.13 -12.12
N ALA A 254 3.73 -16.81 -10.95
CA ALA A 254 4.44 -16.11 -9.89
C ALA A 254 3.97 -16.49 -8.46
N GLY A 255 4.08 -15.55 -7.51
CA GLY A 255 3.73 -15.74 -6.11
C GLY A 255 4.54 -14.90 -5.13
N ILE A 256 4.35 -15.16 -3.83
CA ILE A 256 5.06 -14.50 -2.74
C ILE A 256 6.44 -15.14 -2.56
N ILE A 257 7.48 -14.33 -2.59
CA ILE A 257 8.88 -14.75 -2.42
C ILE A 257 9.55 -14.02 -1.25
N ALA A 258 10.63 -14.61 -0.76
CA ALA A 258 11.40 -14.07 0.36
C ALA A 258 12.88 -14.01 0.01
N PHE A 259 13.53 -12.90 0.33
CA PHE A 259 14.96 -12.67 0.18
C PHE A 259 15.61 -12.67 1.57
N ARG A 260 16.54 -13.59 1.82
CA ARG A 260 17.27 -13.73 3.08
C ARG A 260 18.27 -12.59 3.19
N LEU A 261 18.11 -11.72 4.19
CA LEU A 261 19.04 -10.61 4.37
C LEU A 261 20.43 -11.12 4.75
N ASN A 262 20.56 -12.14 5.60
CA ASN A 262 21.88 -12.60 6.07
C ASN A 262 22.77 -13.16 4.95
N THR A 263 22.19 -13.95 4.04
CA THR A 263 22.95 -14.64 2.98
C THR A 263 22.87 -13.93 1.63
N ARG A 264 22.00 -12.93 1.50
CA ARG A 264 21.71 -12.23 0.24
C ARG A 264 21.29 -13.18 -0.88
N GLN A 265 20.38 -14.11 -0.55
CA GLN A 265 19.84 -15.12 -1.48
C GLN A 265 18.34 -15.23 -1.34
N PHE A 266 17.64 -15.57 -2.43
CA PHE A 266 16.22 -15.90 -2.34
C PHE A 266 15.99 -17.24 -1.62
N HIS A 267 14.92 -17.29 -0.84
CA HIS A 267 14.39 -18.53 -0.32
C HIS A 267 13.97 -19.43 -1.49
N PRO A 268 14.32 -20.74 -1.50
CA PRO A 268 14.13 -21.59 -2.67
C PRO A 268 12.66 -21.85 -3.02
N ASN A 269 11.77 -21.73 -2.03
CA ASN A 269 10.33 -21.92 -2.21
C ASN A 269 9.60 -20.58 -2.10
N ARG A 270 8.55 -20.42 -2.93
CA ARG A 270 7.51 -19.40 -2.73
C ARG A 270 6.83 -19.61 -1.37
N LEU A 271 6.57 -18.54 -0.63
CA LEU A 271 5.80 -18.57 0.61
C LEU A 271 4.30 -18.79 0.35
N PHE A 272 3.82 -18.37 -0.82
CA PHE A 272 2.50 -18.68 -1.33
C PHE A 272 2.52 -18.60 -2.85
N ALA A 273 2.14 -19.67 -3.51
CA ALA A 273 2.23 -19.80 -4.96
C ALA A 273 0.88 -19.53 -5.61
N GLU A 274 0.86 -18.89 -6.78
CA GLU A 274 -0.39 -18.59 -7.49
C GLU A 274 -1.17 -19.86 -7.87
N GLU A 275 -0.47 -20.98 -8.11
CA GLU A 275 -1.08 -22.30 -8.35
C GLU A 275 -1.94 -22.75 -7.16
N THR A 276 -1.54 -22.37 -5.94
CA THR A 276 -2.29 -22.68 -4.72
C THR A 276 -3.36 -21.61 -4.43
N ALA A 277 -3.08 -20.36 -4.76
CA ALA A 277 -4.02 -19.25 -4.58
C ALA A 277 -5.20 -19.32 -5.58
N GLY A 278 -4.94 -19.84 -6.78
CA GLY A 278 -5.89 -19.90 -7.90
C GLY A 278 -5.99 -18.60 -8.71
N GLY A 279 -4.99 -17.71 -8.64
CA GLY A 279 -4.98 -16.41 -9.33
C GLY A 279 -3.78 -15.54 -8.95
N ASP A 280 -3.73 -14.35 -9.54
CA ASP A 280 -2.65 -13.37 -9.36
C ASP A 280 -2.65 -12.82 -7.92
N ILE A 281 -1.50 -12.81 -7.24
CA ILE A 281 -1.38 -12.30 -5.85
C ILE A 281 -1.02 -10.81 -5.85
N LEU A 282 -2.04 -9.95 -5.78
CA LEU A 282 -1.89 -8.49 -5.94
C LEU A 282 -1.36 -7.77 -4.70
N ALA A 283 -1.68 -8.28 -3.51
CA ALA A 283 -1.19 -7.76 -2.24
C ALA A 283 -1.14 -8.88 -1.20
N PHE A 284 -0.30 -8.73 -0.19
CA PHE A 284 -0.23 -9.69 0.91
C PHE A 284 0.20 -9.03 2.21
N GLN A 285 -0.01 -9.72 3.33
CA GLN A 285 0.50 -9.38 4.66
C GLN A 285 0.85 -10.67 5.40
N ILE A 286 2.06 -10.78 5.95
CA ILE A 286 2.48 -11.92 6.78
C ILE A 286 2.47 -11.52 8.24
N LYS A 287 1.85 -12.37 9.08
CA LYS A 287 1.93 -12.26 10.54
C LYS A 287 3.15 -12.99 11.08
N ASN A 288 3.33 -14.24 10.65
CA ASN A 288 4.39 -15.15 11.04
C ASN A 288 4.40 -16.36 10.09
N GLU A 289 5.22 -17.38 10.38
CA GLU A 289 5.34 -18.60 9.57
C GLU A 289 4.04 -19.43 9.46
N GLU A 290 3.08 -19.22 10.35
CA GLU A 290 1.83 -19.98 10.42
C GLU A 290 0.63 -19.25 9.80
N LEU A 291 0.73 -17.93 9.60
CA LEU A 291 -0.39 -17.12 9.12
C LEU A 291 0.09 -15.95 8.26
N GLY A 292 -0.40 -15.91 7.03
CA GLY A 292 -0.38 -14.77 6.14
C GLY A 292 -1.71 -14.59 5.43
N PHE A 293 -1.89 -13.44 4.80
CA PHE A 293 -3.08 -13.07 4.03
C PHE A 293 -2.69 -12.59 2.65
N ALA A 294 -3.47 -12.91 1.64
CA ALA A 294 -3.25 -12.51 0.25
C ALA A 294 -4.55 -12.00 -0.38
N ALA A 295 -4.49 -10.88 -1.09
CA ALA A 295 -5.52 -10.44 -2.01
C ALA A 295 -5.24 -11.05 -3.38
N VAL A 296 -6.19 -11.84 -3.90
CA VAL A 296 -6.02 -12.65 -5.11
C VAL A 296 -7.07 -12.30 -6.14
N LEU A 297 -6.66 -12.16 -7.40
CA LEU A 297 -7.54 -11.98 -8.56
C LEU A 297 -7.46 -13.21 -9.47
N ASP A 298 -8.57 -13.93 -9.64
CA ASP A 298 -8.59 -15.09 -10.55
C ASP A 298 -8.91 -14.69 -12.01
N SER A 299 -8.81 -15.66 -12.92
CA SER A 299 -9.10 -15.48 -14.35
C SER A 299 -10.57 -15.16 -14.66
N GLY A 300 -11.48 -15.41 -13.70
CA GLY A 300 -12.88 -15.01 -13.74
C GLY A 300 -13.11 -13.61 -13.18
N PHE A 301 -12.05 -12.86 -12.86
CA PHE A 301 -12.05 -11.59 -12.16
C PHE A 301 -12.65 -11.63 -10.74
N THR A 302 -12.81 -12.82 -10.15
CA THR A 302 -13.20 -12.96 -8.75
C THR A 302 -12.06 -12.47 -7.87
N LYS A 303 -12.37 -11.63 -6.90
CA LYS A 303 -11.39 -11.10 -5.94
C LYS A 303 -11.60 -11.81 -4.61
N THR A 304 -10.52 -12.29 -4.01
CA THR A 304 -10.57 -12.93 -2.70
C THR A 304 -9.55 -12.37 -1.75
N VAL A 305 -9.86 -12.38 -0.45
CA VAL A 305 -8.85 -12.31 0.61
C VAL A 305 -8.70 -13.72 1.17
N GLN A 306 -7.52 -14.31 0.98
CA GLN A 306 -7.22 -15.67 1.41
C GLN A 306 -6.26 -15.65 2.59
N ALA A 307 -6.42 -16.59 3.51
CA ALA A 307 -5.42 -16.91 4.52
C ALA A 307 -4.56 -18.09 4.05
N PHE A 308 -3.26 -18.04 4.31
CA PHE A 308 -2.31 -19.09 3.95
C PHE A 308 -1.27 -19.29 5.06
N ARG A 309 -0.55 -20.42 5.01
CA ARG A 309 0.58 -20.74 5.90
C ARG A 309 1.91 -20.49 5.18
N PRO A 310 2.67 -19.42 5.47
CA PRO A 310 3.95 -19.14 4.80
C PRO A 310 4.99 -20.26 4.90
N ARG A 311 4.98 -21.05 5.98
CA ARG A 311 5.88 -22.20 6.14
C ARG A 311 5.72 -23.25 5.04
N THR A 312 4.47 -23.51 4.64
CA THR A 312 4.14 -24.65 3.75
C THR A 312 3.57 -24.20 2.40
N GLY A 313 3.16 -22.94 2.26
CA GLY A 313 2.44 -22.44 1.10
C GLY A 313 0.98 -22.88 1.03
N GLU A 314 0.45 -23.55 2.06
CA GLU A 314 -0.92 -24.06 2.05
C GLU A 314 -1.94 -22.91 2.21
N ARG A 315 -2.99 -22.91 1.38
CA ARG A 315 -4.17 -22.06 1.60
C ARG A 315 -5.02 -22.65 2.73
N ILE A 316 -5.22 -21.89 3.80
CA ILE A 316 -5.95 -22.33 5.00
C ILE A 316 -7.38 -21.75 5.10
N GLY A 317 -7.75 -20.78 4.25
CA GLY A 317 -9.13 -20.31 4.17
C GLY A 317 -9.32 -19.10 3.25
N THR A 318 -10.59 -18.72 3.05
CA THR A 318 -11.01 -17.50 2.33
C THR A 318 -11.86 -16.65 3.26
N LEU A 319 -11.43 -15.41 3.50
CA LEU A 319 -12.08 -14.46 4.42
C LEU A 319 -13.15 -13.63 3.69
N LEU A 320 -12.85 -13.23 2.46
CA LEU A 320 -13.72 -12.40 1.63
C LEU A 320 -13.68 -12.92 0.20
N GLN A 321 -14.83 -12.91 -0.47
CA GLN A 321 -14.95 -13.23 -1.89
C GLN A 321 -15.92 -12.27 -2.56
N ILE A 322 -15.47 -11.65 -3.65
CA ILE A 322 -16.24 -10.74 -4.48
C ILE A 322 -16.29 -11.34 -5.89
N PRO A 323 -17.47 -11.78 -6.36
CA PRO A 323 -17.65 -12.28 -7.71
C PRO A 323 -17.15 -11.32 -8.79
N GLY A 324 -16.61 -11.86 -9.89
CA GLY A 324 -16.00 -11.04 -10.94
C GLY A 324 -16.93 -10.13 -11.72
N ASN A 325 -18.24 -10.41 -11.71
CA ASN A 325 -19.26 -9.53 -12.28
C ASN A 325 -19.63 -8.33 -11.39
N ILE A 326 -18.99 -8.19 -10.22
CA ILE A 326 -19.18 -7.06 -9.31
C ILE A 326 -17.99 -6.11 -9.48
N GLY A 327 -18.29 -4.84 -9.80
CA GLY A 327 -17.32 -3.75 -10.00
C GLY A 327 -16.65 -3.24 -8.72
N ILE A 328 -16.41 -4.12 -7.75
CA ILE A 328 -15.67 -3.83 -6.52
C ILE A 328 -14.26 -4.43 -6.67
N SER A 329 -13.26 -3.66 -6.28
CA SER A 329 -11.87 -4.07 -6.13
C SER A 329 -11.46 -4.08 -4.67
N LEU A 330 -10.40 -4.83 -4.38
CA LEU A 330 -9.74 -4.87 -3.08
C LEU A 330 -8.44 -4.09 -3.19
N SER A 331 -8.38 -2.95 -2.52
CA SER A 331 -7.24 -2.02 -2.58
C SER A 331 -6.83 -1.66 -1.17
N GLY A 332 -5.53 -1.72 -0.89
CA GLY A 332 -5.03 -1.59 0.48
C GLY A 332 -5.29 -2.85 1.31
N LEU A 333 -4.20 -3.45 1.78
CA LEU A 333 -4.21 -4.59 2.69
C LEU A 333 -3.13 -4.33 3.73
N LEU A 334 -3.51 -4.23 5.00
CA LEU A 334 -2.58 -3.98 6.09
C LEU A 334 -2.90 -4.87 7.28
N LEU A 335 -1.91 -5.61 7.79
CA LEU A 335 -2.00 -6.27 9.08
C LEU A 335 -1.31 -5.38 10.11
N THR A 336 -2.07 -4.90 11.08
CA THR A 336 -1.51 -4.07 12.15
C THR A 336 -0.71 -4.93 13.13
N ASN A 337 0.18 -4.27 13.90
CA ASN A 337 0.95 -4.92 14.97
C ASN A 337 0.06 -5.60 16.03
N GLU A 338 -1.18 -5.11 16.19
CA GLU A 338 -2.17 -5.68 17.12
C GLU A 338 -2.95 -6.86 16.52
N GLY A 339 -2.62 -7.26 15.29
CA GLY A 339 -3.24 -8.38 14.61
C GLY A 339 -4.58 -8.06 13.95
N LYS A 340 -4.90 -6.79 13.68
CA LYS A 340 -6.07 -6.41 12.88
C LYS A 340 -5.70 -6.40 11.40
N LEU A 341 -6.38 -7.21 10.59
CA LEU A 341 -6.25 -7.17 9.14
C LEU A 341 -7.27 -6.20 8.57
N LEU A 342 -6.78 -5.17 7.92
CA LEU A 342 -7.56 -4.14 7.25
C LEU A 342 -7.60 -4.44 5.76
N VAL A 343 -8.81 -4.47 5.20
CA VAL A 343 -9.05 -4.72 3.77
C VAL A 343 -9.87 -3.56 3.21
N GLY A 344 -9.28 -2.76 2.33
CA GLY A 344 -9.99 -1.67 1.68
C GLY A 344 -10.87 -2.18 0.54
N SER A 345 -12.10 -1.68 0.48
CA SER A 345 -13.10 -2.01 -0.54
C SER A 345 -13.49 -0.77 -1.33
N THR A 346 -13.40 -0.89 -2.66
CA THR A 346 -13.73 0.20 -3.59
C THR A 346 -15.21 0.23 -3.99
N ASP A 347 -16.09 -0.37 -3.20
CA ASP A 347 -17.53 -0.33 -3.48
C ASP A 347 -18.02 1.11 -3.49
N PHE A 348 -18.38 1.64 -4.65
CA PHE A 348 -18.84 3.03 -4.78
C PHE A 348 -20.13 3.31 -4.02
N ASN A 349 -20.94 2.29 -3.73
CA ASN A 349 -22.13 2.48 -2.91
C ASN A 349 -21.80 2.50 -1.42
N ARG A 350 -20.74 1.78 -1.00
CA ARG A 350 -20.35 1.60 0.41
C ARG A 350 -18.82 1.47 0.56
N PRO A 351 -18.05 2.52 0.23
CA PRO A 351 -16.60 2.42 0.26
C PRO A 351 -16.12 2.40 1.71
N GLY A 352 -15.07 1.63 1.99
CA GLY A 352 -14.54 1.56 3.34
C GLY A 352 -13.63 0.40 3.61
N ILE A 353 -13.36 0.18 4.89
CA ILE A 353 -12.40 -0.81 5.37
C ILE A 353 -13.15 -1.92 6.11
N TYR A 354 -12.97 -3.17 5.68
CA TYR A 354 -13.28 -4.34 6.50
C TYR A 354 -12.14 -4.59 7.48
N VAL A 355 -12.48 -4.99 8.71
CA VAL A 355 -11.54 -5.25 9.80
C VAL A 355 -11.75 -6.67 10.30
N TYR A 356 -10.73 -7.50 10.14
CA TYR A 356 -10.68 -8.85 10.68
C TYR A 356 -9.72 -8.91 11.86
N ASP A 357 -10.02 -9.73 12.86
CA ASP A 357 -9.12 -10.01 13.99
C ASP A 357 -8.39 -11.33 13.80
N SER A 358 -7.10 -11.27 13.48
CA SER A 358 -6.27 -12.46 13.30
C SER A 358 -5.88 -13.16 14.61
N ASN A 359 -6.09 -12.54 15.77
CA ASN A 359 -5.89 -13.19 17.08
C ASN A 359 -7.13 -13.97 17.51
N LEU A 360 -8.29 -13.64 16.96
CA LEU A 360 -9.56 -14.30 17.23
C LEU A 360 -10.01 -15.16 16.04
N GLY A 361 -9.07 -15.85 15.38
CA GLY A 361 -9.40 -16.77 14.30
C GLY A 361 -9.91 -16.12 13.02
N ASN A 362 -9.42 -14.91 12.69
CA ASN A 362 -9.78 -14.14 11.50
C ASN A 362 -11.27 -13.71 11.48
N VAL A 363 -11.87 -13.45 12.64
CA VAL A 363 -13.26 -13.00 12.75
C VAL A 363 -13.42 -11.61 12.14
N LEU A 364 -14.42 -11.44 11.26
CA LEU A 364 -14.84 -10.13 10.78
C LEU A 364 -15.50 -9.34 11.92
N LEU A 365 -14.94 -8.18 12.27
CA LEU A 365 -15.42 -7.37 13.38
C LEU A 365 -16.51 -6.37 12.96
N ASN A 366 -16.48 -5.90 11.71
CA ASN A 366 -17.47 -4.98 11.17
C ASN A 366 -18.20 -5.61 9.97
N PRO A 367 -19.49 -5.97 10.09
CA PRO A 367 -20.24 -6.61 9.00
C PRO A 367 -20.46 -5.68 7.79
N VAL A 368 -20.15 -4.40 7.95
CA VAL A 368 -20.20 -3.35 6.93
C VAL A 368 -18.85 -2.64 6.94
N PRO A 369 -18.26 -2.32 5.76
CA PRO A 369 -17.05 -1.52 5.69
C PRO A 369 -17.19 -0.21 6.45
N SER A 370 -16.19 0.11 7.27
CA SER A 370 -16.14 1.39 7.96
C SER A 370 -15.73 2.47 6.97
N SER A 371 -16.57 3.50 6.83
CA SER A 371 -16.38 4.52 5.81
C SER A 371 -15.15 5.38 6.09
N VAL A 372 -14.41 5.66 5.03
CA VAL A 372 -13.33 6.66 4.98
C VAL A 372 -13.64 7.74 3.94
N GLU A 373 -14.94 8.01 3.73
CA GLU A 373 -15.54 8.92 2.74
C GLU A 373 -15.40 8.47 1.28
N LEU A 374 -14.17 8.28 0.81
CA LEU A 374 -13.86 7.83 -0.55
C LEU A 374 -13.38 6.37 -0.56
N THR A 375 -13.11 5.82 -1.75
CA THR A 375 -12.62 4.44 -1.87
C THR A 375 -11.20 4.33 -1.32
N PRO A 376 -10.88 3.39 -0.41
CA PRO A 376 -9.50 3.15 -0.01
C PRO A 376 -8.67 2.71 -1.21
N PHE A 377 -7.45 3.24 -1.30
CA PHE A 377 -6.50 2.93 -2.36
C PHE A 377 -5.19 2.37 -1.78
N ASP A 378 -4.74 2.90 -0.64
CA ASP A 378 -3.60 2.40 0.11
C ASP A 378 -3.83 2.54 1.62
N ILE A 379 -3.27 1.61 2.40
CA ILE A 379 -3.35 1.60 3.87
C ILE A 379 -1.95 1.30 4.42
N PHE A 380 -1.52 2.05 5.42
CA PHE A 380 -0.18 1.90 6.00
C PHE A 380 -0.16 2.26 7.49
N GLN A 381 0.76 1.65 8.24
CA GLN A 381 0.91 1.90 9.68
C GLN A 381 1.43 3.33 9.92
N LEU A 382 0.90 4.05 10.92
CA LEU A 382 1.43 5.35 11.37
C LEU A 382 2.41 5.20 12.54
N GLN A 383 3.24 4.17 12.46
CA GLN A 383 4.31 3.89 13.40
C GLN A 383 5.55 3.51 12.59
N ASN A 384 6.73 3.85 13.07
CA ASN A 384 7.96 3.36 12.47
C ASN A 384 8.00 1.84 12.63
N LEU A 385 8.27 1.12 11.54
CA LEU A 385 8.54 -0.30 11.58
C LEU A 385 9.85 -0.51 12.36
N GLN A 386 9.80 -1.36 13.41
CA GLN A 386 10.99 -1.70 14.21
C GLN A 386 11.94 -2.63 13.45
#